data_AF-A0AAV0J7R7-F1
#
_entry.id   AF-A0AAV0J7R7-F1
#
_cell.length_a   1.000
_cell.length_b   1.000
_cell.length_c   1.000
_cell.angle_alpha   90.00
_cell.angle_beta   90.00
_cell.angle_gamma   90.00
#
_symmetry.space_group_name_H-M   'P 1'
#
loop_
_entity.id
_entity.type
_entity.pdbx_description
1 polymer ?
#
loop_
_entity_poly.entity_id
_entity_poly.type
_entity_poly.pdbx_seq_one_letter_code
_entity_poly.pdbx_strand_id
1 'polypeptide(L)'
;MEESSSPSVCDFELLDTLGGDSIKEILDSYNGFCSTSDALLNPTSVNLSVGREFVSHAGVLCKHGLHSLVRDLFLKSLEETFERRGALRFWQHFDAYKDDSLEKKSKNIAPIDDSEVQQVLCKALDEISAVKRYQENCLLMLVDALETDDERQYLRSKYQLVVSSVLMASLPRHFPEILHSYFKGKLEELSAIMKGESEGDDDSENDDMELDEEGKSSHKNGAMDVDECFSQGKFTENNKLVKNIGEVVRHLRSLGFTSLTEDAYASAIFLLLKDYRGSVLESIKHWIQVCLPLFDIFICPN
;
A
#
# COMPACT_ATOMS: atom_id res chain seq x y z
N MET A 1 36.93 -3.21 14.64
CA MET A 1 36.71 -3.01 16.09
C MET A 1 35.27 -3.46 16.32
N GLU A 2 35.13 -4.73 16.71
CA GLU A 2 33.84 -5.34 17.03
C GLU A 2 33.54 -5.00 18.48
N GLU A 3 32.49 -4.23 18.71
CA GLU A 3 31.94 -4.03 20.05
C GLU A 3 30.83 -5.07 20.23
N SER A 4 31.20 -6.19 20.85
CA SER A 4 30.26 -7.22 21.29
C SER A 4 29.43 -6.68 22.44
N SER A 5 28.16 -6.35 22.20
CA SER A 5 27.18 -6.19 23.27
C SER A 5 27.06 -7.50 24.04
N SER A 6 27.45 -7.49 25.30
CA SER A 6 27.29 -8.61 26.21
C SER A 6 25.80 -8.96 26.39
N PRO A 7 25.45 -10.25 26.48
CA PRO A 7 24.10 -10.63 26.85
C PRO A 7 23.85 -10.15 28.28
N SER A 8 22.73 -9.45 28.49
CA SER A 8 22.20 -9.12 29.81
C SER A 8 22.26 -10.38 30.68
N VAL A 9 23.06 -10.29 31.74
CA VAL A 9 23.09 -11.27 32.81
C VAL A 9 21.66 -11.38 33.31
N CYS A 10 21.03 -12.54 33.16
CA CYS A 10 19.75 -12.80 33.80
C CYS A 10 19.98 -12.66 35.31
N ASP A 11 19.42 -11.62 35.92
CA ASP A 11 19.51 -11.38 37.36
C ASP A 11 18.76 -12.48 38.12
N PHE A 12 19.43 -13.61 38.36
CA PHE A 12 18.91 -14.69 39.21
C PHE A 12 18.68 -14.20 40.65
N GLU A 13 19.36 -13.15 41.10
CA GLU A 13 19.12 -12.49 42.40
C GLU A 13 17.72 -11.83 42.50
N LEU A 14 17.12 -11.46 41.38
CA LEU A 14 15.74 -10.94 41.31
C LEU A 14 14.70 -12.06 41.55
N LEU A 15 15.04 -13.30 41.21
CA LEU A 15 14.19 -14.48 41.45
C LEU A 15 14.21 -14.91 42.92
N ASP A 16 15.34 -14.72 43.62
CA ASP A 16 15.47 -15.04 45.05
C ASP A 16 14.78 -14.01 45.98
N THR A 17 14.44 -12.83 45.46
CA THR A 17 13.71 -11.75 46.17
C THR A 17 12.21 -11.74 45.93
N LEU A 18 11.71 -12.59 45.02
CA LEU A 18 10.29 -12.69 44.66
C LEU A 18 9.50 -13.46 45.73
N GLY A 19 8.73 -12.73 46.54
CA GLY A 19 7.78 -13.32 47.49
C GLY A 19 6.63 -14.07 46.79
N GLY A 20 6.01 -15.03 47.48
CA GLY A 20 4.92 -15.83 46.92
C GLY A 20 3.71 -15.01 46.41
N ASP A 21 3.43 -13.87 47.04
CA ASP A 21 2.38 -12.94 46.60
C ASP A 21 2.72 -12.27 45.26
N SER A 22 3.99 -11.89 45.05
CA SER A 22 4.47 -11.31 43.79
C SER A 22 4.50 -12.34 42.66
N ILE A 23 4.84 -13.60 42.95
CA ILE A 23 4.79 -14.68 41.96
C ILE A 23 3.34 -14.89 41.49
N LYS A 24 2.38 -14.88 42.42
CA LYS A 24 0.97 -15.03 42.10
C LYS A 24 0.47 -13.84 41.26
N GLU A 25 0.82 -12.62 41.63
CA GLU A 25 0.46 -11.41 40.88
C GLU A 25 1.01 -11.41 39.45
N ILE A 26 2.26 -11.87 39.26
CA ILE A 26 2.87 -12.03 37.93
C ILE A 26 2.11 -13.08 37.12
N LEU A 27 1.80 -14.24 37.69
CA LEU A 27 1.07 -15.30 36.99
C LEU A 27 -0.35 -14.87 36.59
N ASP A 28 -1.07 -14.22 37.51
CA ASP A 28 -2.42 -13.71 37.26
C ASP A 28 -2.38 -12.63 36.17
N SER A 29 -1.40 -11.73 36.22
CA SER A 29 -1.21 -10.70 35.21
C SER A 29 -0.76 -11.25 33.86
N TYR A 30 0.07 -12.29 33.85
CA TYR A 30 0.50 -12.97 32.63
C TYR A 30 -0.69 -13.63 31.92
N ASN A 31 -1.49 -14.41 32.65
CA ASN A 31 -2.67 -15.06 32.09
C ASN A 31 -3.71 -14.04 31.61
N GLY A 32 -3.91 -12.96 32.38
CA GLY A 32 -4.75 -11.83 32.00
C GLY A 32 -4.24 -11.13 30.74
N PHE A 33 -2.94 -10.88 30.64
CA PHE A 33 -2.29 -10.29 29.48
C PHE A 33 -2.46 -11.15 28.21
N CYS A 34 -2.22 -12.46 28.28
CA CYS A 34 -2.45 -13.36 27.14
C CYS A 34 -3.91 -13.35 26.69
N SER A 35 -4.85 -13.49 27.64
CA SER A 35 -6.28 -13.52 27.34
C SER A 35 -6.77 -12.21 26.71
N THR A 36 -6.32 -11.08 27.25
CA THR A 36 -6.67 -9.74 26.72
C THR A 36 -5.99 -9.45 25.39
N SER A 37 -4.75 -9.91 25.17
CA SER A 37 -4.06 -9.83 23.88
C SER A 37 -4.82 -10.58 22.79
N ASP A 38 -5.25 -11.82 23.08
CA ASP A 38 -6.02 -12.62 22.15
C ASP A 38 -7.37 -11.98 21.83
N ALA A 39 -8.07 -11.46 22.85
CA ALA A 39 -9.34 -10.76 22.68
C ALA A 39 -9.20 -9.44 21.91
N LEU A 40 -8.10 -8.72 22.12
CA LEU A 40 -7.79 -7.48 21.43
C LEU A 40 -7.46 -7.73 19.96
N LEU A 41 -6.68 -8.76 19.64
CA LEU A 41 -6.29 -9.07 18.26
C LEU A 41 -7.38 -9.84 17.48
N ASN A 42 -8.29 -10.51 18.20
CA ASN A 42 -9.43 -11.23 17.64
C ASN A 42 -10.76 -10.64 18.14
N PRO A 43 -11.12 -9.40 17.75
CA PRO A 43 -12.34 -8.77 18.23
C PRO A 43 -13.55 -9.56 17.72
N THR A 44 -14.13 -10.36 18.61
CA THR A 44 -15.44 -11.01 18.39
C THR A 44 -16.55 -10.02 18.78
N SER A 45 -16.24 -9.05 19.65
CA SER A 45 -17.09 -7.93 20.05
C SER A 45 -16.23 -6.71 20.42
N VAL A 46 -16.73 -5.49 20.17
CA VAL A 46 -16.04 -4.24 20.52
C VAL A 46 -16.20 -3.96 22.01
N ASN A 47 -15.33 -4.56 22.84
CA ASN A 47 -15.30 -4.29 24.28
C ASN A 47 -14.17 -3.33 24.61
N LEU A 48 -14.52 -2.05 24.81
CA LEU A 48 -13.58 -0.99 25.20
C LEU A 48 -12.90 -1.25 26.58
N SER A 49 -13.40 -2.18 27.38
CA SER A 49 -12.76 -2.60 28.64
C SER A 49 -11.48 -3.40 28.40
N VAL A 50 -11.42 -4.20 27.32
CA VAL A 50 -10.30 -5.12 27.05
C VAL A 50 -8.98 -4.37 26.89
N GLY A 51 -8.99 -3.20 26.23
CA GLY A 51 -7.78 -2.37 26.09
C GLY A 51 -7.25 -1.86 27.42
N ARG A 52 -8.14 -1.48 28.36
CA ARG A 52 -7.73 -1.02 29.70
C ARG A 52 -7.18 -2.15 30.56
N GLU A 53 -7.79 -3.32 30.48
CA GLU A 53 -7.31 -4.52 31.18
C GLU A 53 -5.95 -4.96 30.61
N PHE A 54 -5.79 -4.95 29.29
CA PHE A 54 -4.52 -5.23 28.60
C PHE A 54 -3.40 -4.32 29.11
N VAL A 55 -3.61 -2.99 29.10
CA VAL A 55 -2.62 -2.01 29.59
C VAL A 55 -2.31 -2.22 31.07
N SER A 56 -3.33 -2.52 31.89
CA SER A 56 -3.14 -2.78 33.32
C SER A 56 -2.27 -4.01 33.56
N HIS A 57 -2.54 -5.13 32.87
CA HIS A 57 -1.76 -6.36 33.01
C HIS A 57 -0.32 -6.18 32.48
N ALA A 58 -0.16 -5.51 31.34
CA ALA A 58 1.15 -5.17 30.80
C ALA A 58 1.95 -4.30 31.78
N GLY A 59 1.31 -3.28 32.37
CA GLY A 59 1.94 -2.40 33.35
C GLY A 59 2.39 -3.13 34.62
N VAL A 60 1.62 -4.10 35.12
CA VAL A 60 2.03 -4.94 36.27
C VAL A 60 3.25 -5.78 35.90
N LEU A 61 3.26 -6.45 34.75
CA LEU A 61 4.40 -7.24 34.29
C LEU A 61 5.66 -6.38 34.10
N CYS A 62 5.49 -5.17 33.57
CA CYS A 62 6.56 -4.19 33.40
C CYS A 62 7.14 -3.71 34.73
N LYS A 63 6.30 -3.49 35.77
CA LYS A 63 6.78 -3.17 37.13
C LYS A 63 7.69 -4.25 37.71
N HIS A 64 7.54 -5.49 37.27
CA HIS A 64 8.41 -6.61 37.64
C HIS A 64 9.61 -6.82 36.69
N GLY A 65 9.88 -5.87 35.79
CA GLY A 65 11.01 -5.93 34.87
C GLY A 65 10.79 -6.82 33.64
N LEU A 66 9.57 -7.30 33.39
CA LEU A 66 9.26 -8.23 32.30
C LEU A 66 8.94 -7.54 30.95
N HIS A 67 9.49 -6.36 30.71
CA HIS A 67 9.21 -5.55 29.50
C HIS A 67 9.46 -6.31 28.20
N SER A 68 10.63 -6.97 28.08
CA SER A 68 11.00 -7.75 26.90
C SER A 68 10.03 -8.91 26.65
N LEU A 69 9.60 -9.59 27.71
CA LEU A 69 8.65 -10.69 27.62
C LEU A 69 7.29 -10.21 27.11
N VAL A 70 6.74 -9.14 27.70
CA VAL A 70 5.46 -8.54 27.28
C VAL A 70 5.50 -8.17 25.80
N ARG A 71 6.57 -7.50 25.40
CA ARG A 71 6.82 -7.10 24.02
C ARG A 71 6.87 -8.29 23.07
N ASP A 72 7.73 -9.26 23.35
CA ASP A 72 8.01 -10.35 22.42
C ASP A 72 6.79 -11.28 22.29
N LEU A 73 6.04 -11.50 23.38
CA LEU A 73 4.77 -12.23 23.35
C LEU A 73 3.70 -11.53 22.54
N PHE A 74 3.56 -10.21 22.70
CA PHE A 74 2.57 -9.46 21.94
C PHE A 74 2.90 -9.42 20.45
N LEU A 75 4.16 -9.21 20.11
CA LEU A 75 4.64 -9.24 18.73
C LEU A 75 4.41 -10.61 18.08
N LYS A 76 4.66 -11.71 18.81
CA LYS A 76 4.37 -13.06 18.34
C LYS A 76 2.87 -13.26 18.10
N SER A 77 2.03 -12.82 19.03
CA SER A 77 0.57 -12.91 18.89
C SER A 77 0.04 -12.08 17.71
N LEU A 78 0.64 -10.91 17.47
CA LEU A 78 0.41 -10.05 16.32
C LEU A 78 0.77 -10.73 15.00
N GLU A 79 1.97 -11.33 14.94
CA GLU A 79 2.47 -12.07 13.77
C GLU A 79 1.53 -13.22 13.40
N GLU A 80 1.22 -14.10 14.36
CA GLU A 80 0.32 -15.25 14.15
C GLU A 80 -1.09 -14.80 13.71
N THR A 81 -1.58 -13.69 14.28
CA THR A 81 -2.88 -13.13 13.89
C THR A 81 -2.84 -12.50 12.50
N PHE A 82 -1.77 -11.77 12.17
CA PHE A 82 -1.60 -11.15 10.87
C PHE A 82 -1.46 -12.20 9.76
N GLU A 83 -0.71 -13.27 10.01
CA GLU A 83 -0.58 -14.40 9.09
C GLU A 83 -1.95 -15.04 8.80
N ARG A 84 -2.72 -15.37 9.86
CA ARG A 84 -3.98 -16.09 9.74
C ARG A 84 -5.13 -15.24 9.18
N ARG A 85 -5.20 -13.95 9.54
CA ARG A 85 -6.33 -13.06 9.19
C ARG A 85 -5.98 -12.04 8.11
N GLY A 86 -4.76 -11.55 8.07
CA GLY A 86 -4.28 -10.58 7.10
C GLY A 86 -3.77 -11.29 5.85
N ALA A 87 -2.59 -11.91 5.94
CA ALA A 87 -1.88 -12.50 4.79
C ALA A 87 -2.71 -13.59 4.11
N LEU A 88 -3.25 -14.56 4.85
CA LEU A 88 -4.06 -15.63 4.25
C LEU A 88 -5.25 -15.09 3.44
N ARG A 89 -6.00 -14.14 4.00
CA ARG A 89 -7.15 -13.53 3.33
C ARG A 89 -6.73 -12.67 2.15
N PHE A 90 -5.63 -11.93 2.29
CA PHE A 90 -5.05 -11.14 1.21
C PHE A 90 -4.73 -12.03 0.00
N TRP A 91 -4.09 -13.18 0.24
CA TRP A 91 -3.75 -14.11 -0.85
C TRP A 91 -4.95 -14.84 -1.44
N GLN A 92 -6.00 -15.09 -0.65
CA GLN A 92 -7.24 -15.71 -1.14
C GLN A 92 -7.91 -14.89 -2.26
N HIS A 93 -7.75 -13.56 -2.27
CA HIS A 93 -8.26 -12.72 -3.38
C HIS A 93 -7.64 -13.09 -4.72
N PHE A 94 -6.44 -13.68 -4.73
CA PHE A 94 -5.71 -14.00 -5.95
C PHE A 94 -5.74 -15.49 -6.31
N ASP A 95 -6.46 -16.32 -5.53
CA ASP A 95 -6.54 -17.77 -5.77
C ASP A 95 -7.10 -18.13 -7.16
N ALA A 96 -7.99 -17.30 -7.71
CA ALA A 96 -8.56 -17.48 -9.06
C ALA A 96 -7.51 -17.36 -10.18
N TYR A 97 -6.32 -16.81 -9.90
CA TYR A 97 -5.24 -16.62 -10.85
C TYR A 97 -4.14 -17.71 -10.72
N LYS A 98 -4.34 -18.74 -9.90
CA LYS A 98 -3.42 -19.89 -9.76
C LYS A 98 -3.41 -20.74 -11.04
N ASP A 99 -2.29 -20.70 -11.76
CA ASP A 99 -1.78 -21.59 -12.84
C ASP A 99 -2.64 -21.89 -14.09
N ASP A 100 -3.97 -21.92 -14.07
CA ASP A 100 -4.74 -22.33 -15.26
C ASP A 100 -5.16 -21.16 -16.19
N SER A 101 -5.01 -19.91 -15.74
CA SER A 101 -5.42 -18.72 -16.49
C SER A 101 -4.27 -18.07 -17.26
N LEU A 102 -3.07 -18.01 -16.69
CA LEU A 102 -1.96 -17.19 -17.22
C LEU A 102 -1.18 -17.89 -18.35
N GLU A 103 -0.85 -19.18 -18.20
CA GLU A 103 -0.19 -19.96 -19.27
C GLU A 103 -1.12 -20.33 -20.43
N LYS A 104 -2.42 -20.56 -20.18
CA LYS A 104 -3.41 -20.81 -21.25
C LYS A 104 -3.82 -19.52 -21.97
N LYS A 105 -3.85 -18.36 -21.30
CA LYS A 105 -4.09 -17.05 -21.95
C LYS A 105 -2.91 -16.54 -22.77
N SER A 106 -1.68 -16.98 -22.50
CA SER A 106 -0.54 -16.65 -23.38
C SER A 106 -0.62 -17.35 -24.75
N LYS A 107 -1.39 -18.46 -24.84
CA LYS A 107 -1.61 -19.21 -26.10
C LYS A 107 -2.99 -19.04 -26.72
N ASN A 108 -4.00 -18.60 -25.96
CA ASN A 108 -5.32 -18.21 -26.48
C ASN A 108 -5.71 -16.86 -25.88
N ILE A 109 -5.70 -15.82 -26.71
CA ILE A 109 -6.00 -14.44 -26.35
C ILE A 109 -7.45 -14.35 -25.83
N ALA A 110 -7.59 -14.42 -24.51
CA ALA A 110 -8.58 -13.63 -23.81
C ALA A 110 -7.77 -12.78 -22.83
N PRO A 111 -7.62 -11.46 -23.03
CA PRO A 111 -6.91 -10.62 -22.08
C PRO A 111 -7.49 -10.87 -20.68
N ILE A 112 -6.63 -10.83 -19.68
CA ILE A 112 -7.13 -10.61 -18.33
C ILE A 112 -7.94 -9.32 -18.42
N ASP A 113 -9.17 -9.32 -17.91
CA ASP A 113 -9.92 -8.07 -17.87
C ASP A 113 -9.14 -7.17 -16.90
N ASP A 114 -8.41 -6.21 -17.45
CA ASP A 114 -7.53 -5.32 -16.70
C ASP A 114 -8.35 -4.55 -15.63
N SER A 115 -9.66 -4.38 -15.86
CA SER A 115 -10.61 -3.84 -14.90
C SER A 115 -10.84 -4.77 -13.69
N GLU A 116 -10.92 -6.08 -13.92
CA GLU A 116 -11.12 -7.09 -12.87
C GLU A 116 -9.90 -7.17 -11.95
N VAL A 117 -8.69 -7.27 -12.53
CA VAL A 117 -7.43 -7.30 -11.75
C VAL A 117 -7.27 -6.04 -10.91
N GLN A 118 -7.60 -4.88 -11.49
CA GLN A 118 -7.54 -3.62 -10.76
C GLN A 118 -8.47 -3.62 -9.55
N GLN A 119 -9.73 -4.03 -9.72
CA GLN A 119 -10.70 -4.06 -8.63
C GLN A 119 -10.30 -5.04 -7.53
N VAL A 120 -9.83 -6.24 -7.91
CA VAL A 120 -9.37 -7.26 -6.95
C VAL A 120 -8.16 -6.76 -6.17
N LEU A 121 -7.16 -6.17 -6.84
CA LEU A 121 -5.96 -5.65 -6.17
C LEU A 121 -6.30 -4.51 -5.20
N CYS A 122 -7.08 -3.51 -5.65
CA CYS A 122 -7.48 -2.40 -4.79
C CYS A 122 -8.24 -2.88 -3.55
N LYS A 123 -9.22 -3.78 -3.74
CA LYS A 123 -10.00 -4.36 -2.63
C LYS A 123 -9.11 -5.12 -1.64
N ALA A 124 -8.22 -5.98 -2.15
CA ALA A 124 -7.32 -6.74 -1.31
C ALA A 124 -6.39 -5.81 -0.49
N LEU A 125 -5.88 -4.74 -1.12
CA LEU A 125 -5.04 -3.73 -0.47
C LEU A 125 -5.80 -2.94 0.59
N ASP A 126 -7.06 -2.57 0.35
CA ASP A 126 -7.89 -1.88 1.34
C ASP A 126 -8.15 -2.75 2.57
N GLU A 127 -8.48 -4.03 2.35
CA GLU A 127 -8.75 -4.98 3.44
C GLU A 127 -7.50 -5.23 4.30
N ILE A 128 -6.36 -5.54 3.68
CA ILE A 128 -5.11 -5.76 4.44
C ILE A 128 -4.62 -4.48 5.12
N SER A 129 -4.83 -3.31 4.50
CA SER A 129 -4.49 -2.02 5.12
C SER A 129 -5.37 -1.71 6.33
N ALA A 130 -6.65 -2.12 6.31
CA ALA A 130 -7.52 -2.00 7.47
C ALA A 130 -7.07 -2.92 8.61
N VAL A 131 -6.69 -4.17 8.31
CA VAL A 131 -6.10 -5.10 9.29
C VAL A 131 -4.80 -4.53 9.87
N LYS A 132 -3.90 -4.05 9.02
CA LYS A 132 -2.62 -3.46 9.42
C LYS A 132 -2.84 -2.27 10.36
N ARG A 133 -3.72 -1.33 9.98
CA ARG A 133 -4.04 -0.14 10.78
C ARG A 133 -4.65 -0.50 12.14
N TYR A 134 -5.49 -1.53 12.18
CA TYR A 134 -6.07 -2.01 13.43
C TYR A 134 -4.99 -2.54 14.38
N GLN A 135 -4.08 -3.37 13.88
CA GLN A 135 -2.97 -3.90 14.65
C GLN A 135 -1.97 -2.81 15.09
N GLU A 136 -1.72 -1.81 14.26
CA GLU A 136 -0.93 -0.62 14.64
C GLU A 136 -1.57 0.13 15.81
N ASN A 137 -2.90 0.28 15.83
CA ASN A 137 -3.60 0.87 16.97
C ASN A 137 -3.47 0.02 18.25
N CYS A 138 -3.49 -1.32 18.12
CA CYS A 138 -3.27 -2.21 19.26
C CYS A 138 -1.83 -2.11 19.77
N LEU A 139 -0.86 -1.94 18.87
CA LEU A 139 0.54 -1.72 19.22
C LEU A 139 0.75 -0.40 19.96
N LEU A 140 0.01 0.66 19.60
CA LEU A 140 0.04 1.93 20.34
C LEU A 140 -0.44 1.75 21.79
N MET A 141 -1.44 0.90 22.05
CA MET A 141 -1.85 0.60 23.42
C MET A 141 -0.74 -0.08 24.23
N LEU A 142 0.08 -0.92 23.59
CA LEU A 142 1.25 -1.51 24.25
C LEU A 142 2.32 -0.46 24.53
N VAL A 143 2.59 0.45 23.58
CA VAL A 143 3.52 1.57 23.79
C VAL A 143 3.09 2.42 24.99
N ASP A 144 1.79 2.70 25.11
CA ASP A 144 1.25 3.47 26.23
C ASP A 144 1.45 2.74 27.57
N ALA A 145 1.45 1.40 27.59
CA ALA A 145 1.73 0.60 28.79
C ALA A 145 3.22 0.55 29.15
N LEU A 146 4.09 0.75 28.17
CA LEU A 146 5.55 0.67 28.32
C LEU A 146 6.19 2.03 28.66
N GLU A 147 5.47 3.13 28.49
CA GLU A 147 5.85 4.50 28.89
C GLU A 147 7.21 5.00 28.34
N THR A 148 7.67 4.48 27.20
CA THR A 148 8.96 4.89 26.59
C THR A 148 8.86 5.22 25.10
N ASP A 149 9.34 6.41 24.71
CA ASP A 149 9.28 6.89 23.31
C ASP A 149 10.20 6.09 22.38
N ASP A 150 11.36 5.62 22.87
CA ASP A 150 12.29 4.80 22.08
C ASP A 150 11.64 3.46 21.67
N GLU A 151 10.79 2.90 22.54
CA GLU A 151 10.07 1.66 22.22
C GLU A 151 8.99 1.87 21.18
N ARG A 152 8.40 3.07 21.05
CA ARG A 152 7.44 3.37 19.98
C ARG A 152 8.05 3.16 18.60
N GLN A 153 9.24 3.72 18.37
CA GLN A 153 9.89 3.61 17.06
C GLN A 153 10.40 2.19 16.82
N TYR A 154 10.94 1.54 17.86
CA TYR A 154 11.39 0.14 17.79
C TYR A 154 10.23 -0.80 17.43
N LEU A 155 9.12 -0.73 18.17
CA LEU A 155 7.94 -1.57 17.96
C LEU A 155 7.33 -1.36 16.58
N ARG A 156 7.23 -0.10 16.13
CA ARG A 156 6.73 0.22 14.79
C ARG A 156 7.60 -0.40 13.71
N SER A 157 8.93 -0.29 13.85
CA SER A 157 9.89 -0.87 12.91
C SER A 157 9.84 -2.40 12.91
N LYS A 158 9.72 -3.00 14.10
CA LYS A 158 9.62 -4.45 14.28
C LYS A 158 8.33 -5.01 13.70
N TYR A 159 7.21 -4.33 13.91
CA TYR A 159 5.93 -4.70 13.32
C TYR A 159 5.94 -4.57 11.79
N GLN A 160 6.55 -3.50 11.25
CA GLN A 160 6.73 -3.34 9.81
C GLN A 160 7.53 -4.50 9.20
N LEU A 161 8.57 -4.96 9.90
CA LEU A 161 9.34 -6.14 9.52
C LEU A 161 8.49 -7.41 9.56
N VAL A 162 7.69 -7.62 10.63
CA VAL A 162 6.75 -8.75 10.73
C VAL A 162 5.82 -8.79 9.53
N VAL A 163 5.10 -7.69 9.25
CA VAL A 163 4.18 -7.58 8.10
C VAL A 163 4.87 -7.95 6.80
N SER A 164 6.03 -7.35 6.55
CA SER A 164 6.80 -7.58 5.32
C SER A 164 7.27 -9.03 5.22
N SER A 165 7.78 -9.59 6.31
CA SER A 165 8.32 -10.95 6.35
C SER A 165 7.25 -12.01 6.14
N VAL A 166 6.09 -11.88 6.80
CA VAL A 166 4.96 -12.81 6.66
C VAL A 166 4.46 -12.81 5.22
N LEU A 167 4.28 -11.64 4.61
CA LEU A 167 3.82 -11.52 3.24
C LEU A 167 4.84 -12.07 2.24
N MET A 168 6.12 -11.74 2.40
CA MET A 168 7.17 -12.24 1.52
C MET A 168 7.36 -13.75 1.64
N ALA A 169 7.25 -14.31 2.85
CA ALA A 169 7.36 -15.75 3.09
C ALA A 169 6.18 -16.54 2.51
N SER A 170 5.01 -15.91 2.39
CA SER A 170 3.78 -16.52 1.85
C SER A 170 3.44 -16.07 0.43
N LEU A 171 4.36 -15.39 -0.26
CA LEU A 171 4.16 -14.78 -1.58
C LEU A 171 3.76 -15.83 -2.66
N PRO A 172 2.58 -15.70 -3.28
CA PRO A 172 2.20 -16.56 -4.39
C PRO A 172 3.00 -16.24 -5.67
N ARG A 173 3.39 -17.27 -6.43
CA ARG A 173 4.19 -17.13 -7.65
C ARG A 173 3.56 -16.27 -8.75
N HIS A 174 2.24 -16.23 -8.82
CA HIS A 174 1.48 -15.47 -9.83
C HIS A 174 1.28 -14.00 -9.44
N PHE A 175 1.52 -13.61 -8.19
CA PHE A 175 1.28 -12.24 -7.73
C PHE A 175 2.13 -11.17 -8.46
N PRO A 176 3.42 -11.41 -8.76
CA PRO A 176 4.20 -10.50 -9.60
C PRO A 176 3.53 -10.23 -10.95
N GLU A 177 2.97 -11.25 -11.61
CA GLU A 177 2.30 -11.11 -12.91
C GLU A 177 1.02 -10.26 -12.81
N ILE A 178 0.30 -10.38 -11.68
CA ILE A 178 -0.86 -9.52 -11.37
C ILE A 178 -0.44 -8.06 -11.23
N LEU A 179 0.65 -7.78 -10.51
CA LEU A 179 1.18 -6.42 -10.40
C LEU A 179 1.61 -5.86 -11.76
N HIS A 180 2.27 -6.67 -12.59
CA HIS A 180 2.65 -6.26 -13.94
C HIS A 180 1.42 -5.89 -14.78
N SER A 181 0.37 -6.72 -14.73
CA SER A 181 -0.88 -6.48 -15.45
C SER A 181 -1.57 -5.19 -14.98
N TYR A 182 -1.61 -4.96 -13.66
CA TYR A 182 -2.14 -3.73 -13.07
C TYR A 182 -1.41 -2.47 -13.56
N PHE A 183 -0.07 -2.44 -13.45
CA PHE A 183 0.70 -1.26 -13.85
C PHE A 183 0.67 -1.03 -15.36
N LYS A 184 0.66 -2.11 -16.14
CA LYS A 184 0.48 -2.02 -17.59
C LYS A 184 -0.86 -1.37 -17.93
N GLY A 185 -1.97 -1.91 -17.44
CA GLY A 185 -3.31 -1.36 -17.71
C GLY A 185 -3.44 0.10 -17.25
N LYS A 186 -2.85 0.47 -16.11
CA LYS A 186 -2.87 1.86 -15.61
C LYS A 186 -2.08 2.82 -16.49
N LEU A 187 -0.93 2.41 -17.00
CA LEU A 187 -0.14 3.24 -17.90
C LEU A 187 -0.79 3.31 -19.30
N GLU A 188 -1.46 2.25 -19.75
CA GLU A 188 -2.27 2.28 -20.98
C GLU A 188 -3.44 3.26 -20.86
N GLU A 189 -4.17 3.24 -19.73
CA GLU A 189 -5.25 4.20 -19.41
C GLU A 189 -4.72 5.65 -19.41
N LEU A 190 -3.59 5.91 -18.74
CA LEU A 190 -2.92 7.21 -18.78
C LEU A 190 -2.55 7.62 -20.21
N SER A 191 -2.00 6.69 -21.00
CA SER A 191 -1.59 6.96 -22.38
C SER A 191 -2.78 7.25 -23.30
N ALA A 192 -3.92 6.61 -23.08
CA ALA A 192 -5.14 6.83 -23.86
C ALA A 192 -5.74 8.21 -23.59
N ILE A 193 -5.77 8.62 -22.31
CA ILE A 193 -6.21 9.97 -21.91
C ILE A 193 -5.35 11.04 -22.61
N MET A 194 -4.02 10.85 -22.63
CA MET A 194 -3.09 11.80 -23.26
C MET A 194 -3.07 11.77 -24.79
N LYS A 195 -3.28 10.62 -25.45
CA LYS A 195 -3.47 10.60 -26.92
C LYS A 195 -4.73 11.39 -27.33
N GLY A 196 -5.78 11.32 -26.53
CA GLY A 196 -6.99 12.15 -26.70
C GLY A 196 -6.80 13.64 -26.37
N GLU A 197 -5.59 14.08 -26.00
CA GLU A 197 -5.17 15.49 -25.89
C GLU A 197 -4.43 15.98 -27.15
N SER A 198 -3.96 15.07 -28.03
CA SER A 198 -3.14 15.42 -29.22
C SER A 198 -3.91 15.47 -30.54
N GLU A 199 -5.14 14.93 -30.62
CA GLU A 199 -6.01 15.02 -31.82
C GLU A 199 -6.92 16.27 -31.77
N GLY A 200 -6.33 17.42 -31.46
CA GLY A 200 -7.01 18.72 -31.36
C GLY A 200 -6.56 19.74 -32.39
N ASP A 201 -5.80 19.34 -33.41
CA ASP A 201 -5.32 20.25 -34.47
C ASP A 201 -4.96 19.41 -35.72
N ASP A 202 -5.98 18.93 -36.43
CA ASP A 202 -5.85 18.73 -37.89
C ASP A 202 -7.24 18.53 -38.48
N ASP A 203 -7.77 19.55 -39.15
CA ASP A 203 -8.64 19.44 -40.32
C ASP A 203 -9.11 20.83 -40.77
N SER A 204 -8.33 21.47 -41.65
CA SER A 204 -8.86 21.99 -42.92
C SER A 204 -7.74 22.55 -43.81
N GLU A 205 -7.04 21.67 -44.52
CA GLU A 205 -6.60 22.03 -45.87
C GLU A 205 -7.81 21.87 -46.81
N ASN A 206 -8.31 23.00 -47.33
CA ASN A 206 -8.91 23.04 -48.67
C ASN A 206 -8.76 24.47 -49.22
N ASP A 207 -8.01 24.56 -50.30
CA ASP A 207 -7.86 25.70 -51.20
C ASP A 207 -9.21 26.25 -51.68
N ASP A 208 -9.41 27.58 -51.70
CA ASP A 208 -9.79 28.32 -52.92
C ASP A 208 -9.82 29.86 -52.72
N MET A 209 -8.94 30.55 -53.46
CA MET A 209 -9.09 31.82 -54.20
C MET A 209 -9.92 33.02 -53.65
N GLU A 210 -9.17 34.12 -53.41
CA GLU A 210 -9.35 35.50 -53.93
C GLU A 210 -10.57 36.42 -53.61
N LEU A 211 -10.20 37.62 -53.10
CA LEU A 211 -10.70 39.00 -53.34
C LEU A 211 -11.82 39.67 -52.48
N ASP A 212 -11.34 40.64 -51.69
CA ASP A 212 -11.70 42.08 -51.63
C ASP A 212 -12.86 42.65 -50.77
N GLU A 213 -12.57 43.87 -50.31
CA GLU A 213 -13.39 44.99 -49.82
C GLU A 213 -13.77 45.15 -48.33
N GLU A 214 -13.07 46.12 -47.73
CA GLU A 214 -13.52 47.19 -46.83
C GLU A 214 -14.87 47.07 -46.07
N GLY A 215 -14.77 47.29 -44.75
CA GLY A 215 -15.50 48.42 -44.15
C GLY A 215 -16.70 48.12 -43.23
N LYS A 216 -16.47 48.42 -41.95
CA LYS A 216 -17.42 48.88 -40.91
C LYS A 216 -18.20 47.85 -40.09
N SER A 217 -17.84 47.90 -38.81
CA SER A 217 -18.51 47.38 -37.63
C SER A 217 -20.01 47.68 -37.57
N SER A 218 -20.79 46.66 -37.20
CA SER A 218 -22.04 46.85 -36.48
C SER A 218 -22.24 45.71 -35.47
N HIS A 219 -22.60 46.08 -34.24
CA HIS A 219 -22.80 45.20 -33.10
C HIS A 219 -24.01 44.28 -33.29
N LYS A 220 -23.90 43.00 -32.89
CA LYS A 220 -24.95 42.35 -32.10
C LYS A 220 -24.48 41.05 -31.43
N ASN A 221 -24.76 40.97 -30.13
CA ASN A 221 -24.60 39.83 -29.24
C ASN A 221 -25.05 38.49 -29.86
N GLY A 222 -24.17 37.50 -29.77
CA GLY A 222 -24.51 36.08 -29.77
C GLY A 222 -23.69 35.42 -28.67
N ALA A 223 -24.35 35.01 -27.59
CA ALA A 223 -23.75 34.20 -26.55
C ALA A 223 -23.41 32.81 -27.13
N MET A 224 -22.15 32.41 -27.02
CA MET A 224 -21.73 31.00 -26.98
C MET A 224 -20.58 30.90 -25.98
N ASP A 225 -20.96 30.76 -24.72
CA ASP A 225 -20.12 30.22 -23.66
C ASP A 225 -20.31 28.70 -23.68
N VAL A 226 -19.51 27.97 -24.45
CA VAL A 226 -19.22 26.54 -24.23
C VAL A 226 -17.94 26.19 -25.02
N ASP A 227 -16.79 26.14 -24.36
CA ASP A 227 -15.85 24.99 -24.42
C ASP A 227 -14.64 25.16 -23.48
N GLU A 228 -14.84 25.61 -22.24
CA GLU A 228 -13.78 25.56 -21.21
C GLU A 228 -14.00 24.37 -20.24
N CYS A 229 -14.98 23.51 -20.51
CA CYS A 229 -15.37 22.41 -19.62
C CYS A 229 -14.76 21.05 -20.01
N PHE A 230 -14.41 20.84 -21.28
CA PHE A 230 -13.85 19.56 -21.76
C PHE A 230 -12.38 19.37 -21.37
N SER A 231 -11.57 20.42 -21.45
CA SER A 231 -10.15 20.42 -21.06
C SER A 231 -9.98 20.30 -19.53
N GLN A 232 -10.86 20.93 -18.75
CA GLN A 232 -10.85 20.86 -17.29
C GLN A 232 -11.27 19.47 -16.76
N GLY A 233 -12.18 18.78 -17.46
CA GLY A 233 -12.59 17.41 -17.13
C GLY A 233 -11.49 16.36 -17.32
N LYS A 234 -10.74 16.43 -18.43
CA LYS A 234 -9.65 15.47 -18.72
C LYS A 234 -8.43 15.65 -17.80
N PHE A 235 -8.04 16.88 -17.48
CA PHE A 235 -6.93 17.16 -16.56
C PHE A 235 -7.24 16.72 -15.12
N THR A 236 -8.50 16.84 -14.70
CA THR A 236 -8.97 16.36 -13.39
C THR A 236 -9.04 14.83 -13.32
N GLU A 237 -9.40 14.17 -14.42
CA GLU A 237 -9.38 12.71 -14.55
C GLU A 237 -7.96 12.14 -14.49
N ASN A 238 -7.00 12.76 -15.21
CA ASN A 238 -5.58 12.41 -15.14
C ASN A 238 -5.03 12.54 -13.71
N ASN A 239 -5.34 13.64 -13.02
CA ASN A 239 -4.92 13.86 -11.63
C ASN A 239 -5.49 12.79 -10.67
N LYS A 240 -6.77 12.42 -10.86
CA LYS A 240 -7.41 11.37 -10.06
C LYS A 240 -6.76 10.00 -10.29
N LEU A 241 -6.43 9.67 -11.53
CA LEU A 241 -5.78 8.41 -11.88
C LEU A 241 -4.36 8.31 -11.29
N VAL A 242 -3.55 9.35 -11.45
CA VAL A 242 -2.21 9.45 -10.86
C VAL A 242 -2.28 9.33 -9.33
N LYS A 243 -3.24 9.99 -8.69
CA LYS A 243 -3.45 9.89 -7.24
C LYS A 243 -3.80 8.46 -6.81
N ASN A 244 -4.69 7.78 -7.53
CA ASN A 244 -5.07 6.39 -7.23
C ASN A 244 -3.88 5.43 -7.38
N ILE A 245 -3.07 5.59 -8.42
CA ILE A 245 -1.84 4.82 -8.61
C ILE A 245 -0.89 5.06 -7.43
N GLY A 246 -0.72 6.31 -7.01
CA GLY A 246 0.13 6.64 -5.87
C GLY A 246 -0.33 6.05 -4.54
N GLU A 247 -1.64 6.00 -4.28
CA GLU A 247 -2.17 5.32 -3.10
C GLU A 247 -1.87 3.81 -3.12
N VAL A 248 -2.02 3.15 -4.27
CA VAL A 248 -1.69 1.72 -4.43
C VAL A 248 -0.20 1.46 -4.21
N VAL A 249 0.66 2.28 -4.80
CA VAL A 249 2.12 2.19 -4.60
C VAL A 249 2.50 2.40 -3.13
N ARG A 250 1.89 3.38 -2.47
CA ARG A 250 2.10 3.64 -1.04
C ARG A 250 1.68 2.45 -0.18
N HIS A 251 0.53 1.83 -0.48
CA HIS A 251 0.08 0.63 0.22
C HIS A 251 1.03 -0.55 0.00
N LEU A 252 1.40 -0.84 -1.25
CA LEU A 252 2.33 -1.92 -1.60
C LEU A 252 3.69 -1.74 -0.90
N ARG A 253 4.26 -0.52 -0.90
CA ARG A 253 5.49 -0.20 -0.17
C ARG A 253 5.33 -0.42 1.33
N SER A 254 4.21 0.01 1.90
CA SER A 254 3.92 -0.18 3.33
C SER A 254 3.72 -1.65 3.73
N LEU A 255 3.52 -2.55 2.77
CA LEU A 255 3.43 -3.99 2.98
C LEU A 255 4.77 -4.72 2.75
N GLY A 256 5.81 -4.02 2.31
CA GLY A 256 7.12 -4.60 2.01
C GLY A 256 7.31 -5.02 0.55
N PHE A 257 6.39 -4.67 -0.36
CA PHE A 257 6.48 -5.01 -1.79
C PHE A 257 7.20 -3.96 -2.64
N THR A 258 8.09 -3.17 -2.05
CA THR A 258 8.80 -2.08 -2.75
C THR A 258 9.48 -2.56 -4.03
N SER A 259 10.31 -3.60 -3.95
CA SER A 259 11.04 -4.13 -5.10
C SER A 259 10.14 -4.74 -6.16
N LEU A 260 9.07 -5.46 -5.77
CA LEU A 260 8.09 -6.01 -6.70
C LEU A 260 7.32 -4.91 -7.43
N THR A 261 7.02 -3.81 -6.73
CA THR A 261 6.32 -2.66 -7.31
C THR A 261 7.21 -1.94 -8.30
N GLU A 262 8.48 -1.72 -7.95
CA GLU A 262 9.48 -1.11 -8.83
C GLU A 262 9.73 -1.95 -10.08
N ASP A 263 9.88 -3.28 -9.93
CA ASP A 263 10.06 -4.22 -11.04
C ASP A 263 8.85 -4.24 -11.98
N ALA A 264 7.63 -4.38 -11.42
CA ALA A 264 6.40 -4.40 -12.21
C ALA A 264 6.18 -3.09 -12.96
N TYR A 265 6.45 -1.96 -12.30
CA TYR A 265 6.36 -0.64 -12.92
C TYR A 265 7.40 -0.48 -14.04
N ALA A 266 8.67 -0.78 -13.77
CA ALA A 266 9.74 -0.69 -14.78
C ALA A 266 9.48 -1.58 -16.01
N SER A 267 8.98 -2.80 -15.78
CA SER A 267 8.59 -3.72 -16.85
C SER A 267 7.43 -3.20 -17.69
N ALA A 268 6.41 -2.63 -17.07
CA ALA A 268 5.28 -2.01 -17.77
C ALA A 268 5.74 -0.80 -18.62
N ILE A 269 6.65 0.01 -18.10
CA ILE A 269 7.28 1.11 -18.84
C ILE A 269 8.01 0.58 -20.08
N PHE A 270 8.85 -0.44 -19.91
CA PHE A 270 9.63 -0.98 -21.01
C PHE A 270 8.75 -1.55 -22.12
N LEU A 271 7.65 -2.23 -21.75
CA LEU A 271 6.67 -2.75 -22.71
C LEU A 271 6.03 -1.63 -23.52
N LEU A 272 5.59 -0.54 -22.87
CA LEU A 272 5.02 0.61 -23.57
C LEU A 272 6.03 1.22 -24.52
N LEU A 273 7.25 1.49 -24.08
CA LEU A 273 8.31 2.07 -24.93
C LEU A 273 8.61 1.20 -26.17
N LYS A 274 8.47 -0.12 -26.06
CA LYS A 274 8.69 -1.05 -27.18
C LYS A 274 7.65 -0.92 -28.29
N ASP A 275 6.43 -0.49 -27.98
CA ASP A 275 5.34 -0.32 -28.95
C ASP A 275 5.41 1.04 -29.70
N TYR A 276 6.13 2.04 -29.18
CA TYR A 276 6.31 3.38 -29.79
C TYR A 276 7.46 3.48 -30.83
N ARG A 277 7.89 2.38 -31.46
CA ARG A 277 9.06 2.33 -32.36
C ARG A 277 9.03 3.23 -33.62
N GLY A 278 7.95 3.96 -33.90
CA GLY A 278 7.84 4.85 -35.07
C GLY A 278 8.40 6.26 -34.88
N SER A 279 8.35 6.84 -33.68
CA SER A 279 8.83 8.19 -33.37
C SER A 279 9.32 8.23 -31.92
N VAL A 280 10.55 7.78 -31.72
CA VAL A 280 11.10 7.52 -30.38
C VAL A 280 11.29 8.81 -29.59
N LEU A 281 11.59 9.95 -30.22
CA LEU A 281 11.94 11.19 -29.52
C LEU A 281 10.73 11.97 -29.01
N GLU A 282 9.69 12.15 -29.85
CA GLU A 282 8.44 12.82 -29.48
C GLU A 282 7.67 11.99 -28.45
N SER A 283 7.62 10.67 -28.66
CA SER A 283 6.96 9.73 -27.76
C SER A 283 7.67 9.66 -26.40
N ILE A 284 9.02 9.66 -26.36
CA ILE A 284 9.76 9.73 -25.09
C ILE A 284 9.56 11.09 -24.40
N LYS A 285 9.51 12.20 -25.13
CA LYS A 285 9.28 13.54 -24.55
C LYS A 285 7.88 13.64 -23.92
N HIS A 286 6.85 13.20 -24.65
CA HIS A 286 5.48 13.14 -24.16
C HIS A 286 5.34 12.15 -23.00
N TRP A 287 6.04 11.01 -23.06
CA TRP A 287 6.07 10.01 -21.98
C TRP A 287 6.82 10.45 -20.72
N ILE A 288 7.91 11.22 -20.85
CA ILE A 288 8.57 11.86 -19.71
C ILE A 288 7.59 12.83 -19.03
N GLN A 289 6.79 13.59 -19.80
CA GLN A 289 5.73 14.43 -19.23
C GLN A 289 4.63 13.61 -18.52
N VAL A 290 4.26 12.44 -19.06
CA VAL A 290 3.29 11.49 -18.45
C VAL A 290 3.81 10.92 -17.12
N CYS A 291 5.10 10.57 -17.06
CA CYS A 291 5.67 9.79 -15.97
C CYS A 291 6.34 10.65 -14.88
N LEU A 292 6.72 11.89 -15.18
CA LEU A 292 7.26 12.82 -14.17
C LEU A 292 6.36 12.96 -12.91
N PRO A 293 5.02 13.11 -13.04
CA PRO A 293 4.12 13.13 -11.88
C PRO A 293 4.10 11.83 -11.08
N LEU A 294 4.35 10.69 -11.74
CA LEU A 294 4.46 9.38 -11.09
C LEU A 294 5.83 9.19 -10.43
N PHE A 295 6.91 9.67 -11.04
CA PHE A 295 8.26 9.58 -10.48
C PHE A 295 8.37 10.24 -9.11
N ASP A 296 7.68 11.37 -8.86
CA ASP A 296 7.65 12.02 -7.54
C ASP A 296 6.99 11.13 -6.47
N ILE A 297 5.98 10.34 -6.83
CA ILE A 297 5.32 9.37 -5.94
C ILE A 297 6.27 8.21 -5.59
N PHE A 298 7.11 7.80 -6.54
CA PHE A 298 8.04 6.69 -6.34
C PHE A 298 9.32 7.10 -5.61
N ILE A 299 9.83 8.32 -5.81
CA ILE A 299 11.12 8.78 -5.26
C ILE A 299 10.99 9.40 -3.86
N CYS A 300 9.83 9.96 -3.47
CA CYS A 300 9.69 10.53 -2.14
C CYS A 300 9.48 9.46 -1.03
N PRO A 301 10.38 9.39 -0.04
CA PRO A 301 10.11 8.68 1.21
C PRO A 301 9.26 9.59 2.09
N ASN A 302 8.05 9.17 2.42
CA ASN A 302 7.38 9.66 3.64
C ASN A 302 7.59 8.62 4.74
#